data_AF-A0AAJ6B1U5-F1
#
_entry.id   AF-A0AAJ6B1U5-F1
#
_cell.length_a   1.000
_cell.length_b   1.000
_cell.length_c   1.000
_cell.angle_alpha   90.00
_cell.angle_beta   90.00
_cell.angle_gamma   90.00
#
_symmetry.space_group_name_H-M   'P 1'
#
loop_
_entity.id
_entity.type
_entity.pdbx_description
1 polymer ?
#
loop_
_entity_poly.entity_id
_entity_poly.type
_entity_poly.pdbx_seq_one_letter_code
_entity_poly.pdbx_strand_id
1 'polypeptide(L)' 'MKKLTDQERQLLTFVSSAGGSYCPGSDTTARIPRYGHKSLKRMAKDGFLSIEDTDDGPRFTLTGLGCAEVDHA' A
#
# COMPACT_ATOMS: atom_id res chain seq x y z
N MET A 1 17.93 -4.08 1.21
CA MET A 1 16.45 -4.11 1.34
C MET A 1 16.10 -4.05 2.82
N LYS A 2 15.25 -3.10 3.22
CA LYS A 2 14.74 -3.03 4.60
C LYS A 2 13.61 -4.04 4.74
N LYS A 3 13.60 -4.81 5.83
CA LYS A 3 12.47 -5.71 6.14
C LYS A 3 11.24 -4.87 6.48
N LEU A 4 10.09 -5.25 5.91
CA LEU A 4 8.80 -4.69 6.27
C LEU A 4 8.46 -5.05 7.73
N THR A 5 7.91 -4.08 8.44
CA THR A 5 7.27 -4.30 9.74
C THR A 5 5.96 -5.06 9.57
N ASP A 6 5.46 -5.68 10.63
CA ASP A 6 4.19 -6.43 10.59
C ASP A 6 3.02 -5.53 10.18
N GLN A 7 3.04 -4.27 10.60
CA GLN A 7 2.05 -3.27 10.19
C GLN A 7 2.13 -2.95 8.69
N GLU A 8 3.33 -2.88 8.12
CA GLU A 8 3.53 -2.66 6.68
C GLU A 8 3.06 -3.88 5.87
N ARG A 9 3.32 -5.11 6.33
CA ARG A 9 2.77 -6.33 5.72
C ARG A 9 1.24 -6.32 5.73
N GLN A 10 0.63 -6.01 6.88
CA GLN A 10 -0.82 -5.89 6.98
C GLN A 10 -1.39 -4.85 6.00
N LEU A 11 -0.69 -3.74 5.77
CA LEU A 11 -1.10 -2.75 4.76
C LEU A 11 -0.97 -3.31 3.34
N LEU A 12 0.08 -4.05 3.01
CA LEU A 12 0.19 -4.70 1.70
C LEU A 12 -0.91 -5.74 1.48
N THR A 13 -1.20 -6.57 2.49
CA THR A 13 -2.32 -7.53 2.45
C THR A 13 -3.66 -6.81 2.26
N PHE A 14 -3.85 -5.67 2.91
CA PHE A 14 -5.04 -4.84 2.72
C PHE A 14 -5.16 -4.29 1.29
N VAL A 15 -4.07 -3.78 0.72
CA VAL A 15 -4.08 -3.31 -0.69
C VAL A 15 -4.31 -4.49 -1.64
N SER A 16 -3.76 -5.66 -1.35
CA SER A 16 -3.99 -6.89 -2.13
C SER A 16 -5.46 -7.29 -2.12
N SER A 17 -6.09 -7.33 -0.93
CA SER A 17 -7.50 -7.70 -0.79
C SER A 17 -8.46 -6.69 -1.42
N ALA A 18 -8.05 -5.44 -1.57
CA ALA A 18 -8.77 -4.40 -2.34
C ALA A 18 -8.63 -4.54 -3.87
N GLY A 19 -8.00 -5.62 -4.37
CA GLY A 19 -7.78 -5.85 -5.80
C GLY A 19 -6.42 -5.35 -6.30
N GLY A 20 -5.47 -5.11 -5.39
CA GLY A 20 -4.10 -4.71 -5.71
C GLY A 20 -3.91 -3.22 -5.97
N SER A 21 -4.96 -2.42 -5.90
CA SER A 21 -4.91 -0.95 -6.05
C SER A 21 -5.83 -0.30 -5.02
N TYR A 22 -5.33 0.75 -4.37
CA TYR A 22 -6.04 1.44 -3.29
C TYR A 22 -5.89 2.96 -3.43
N CYS A 23 -7.01 3.68 -3.46
CA CYS A 23 -7.04 5.14 -3.46
C CYS A 23 -7.69 5.67 -2.18
N PRO A 24 -6.91 6.21 -1.21
CA PRO A 24 -7.47 6.70 0.04
C PRO A 24 -8.34 7.95 -0.11
N GLY A 25 -8.19 8.72 -1.19
CA GLY A 25 -8.98 9.93 -1.39
C GLY A 25 -10.38 9.66 -1.92
N SER A 26 -10.60 8.57 -2.67
CA SER A 26 -11.93 8.12 -3.08
C SER A 26 -12.56 7.16 -2.07
N ASP A 27 -11.75 6.32 -1.42
CA ASP A 27 -12.24 5.21 -0.62
C ASP A 27 -12.31 5.54 0.88
N THR A 28 -13.33 6.30 1.24
CA THR A 28 -13.60 6.72 2.64
C THR A 28 -14.02 5.55 3.55
N THR A 29 -14.28 4.36 2.99
CA THR A 29 -14.69 3.17 3.73
C THR A 29 -13.51 2.46 4.40
N ALA A 30 -12.30 2.66 3.87
CA ALA A 30 -11.07 2.09 4.38
C ALA A 30 -10.43 3.03 5.41
N ARG A 31 -10.75 2.83 6.70
CA ARG A 31 -10.07 3.53 7.79
C ARG A 31 -8.62 3.04 7.95
N ILE A 32 -7.72 3.52 7.10
CA ILE A 32 -6.29 3.38 7.36
C ILE A 32 -5.91 4.37 8.48
N PRO A 33 -5.25 3.93 9.57
CA PRO A 33 -4.77 4.84 10.61
C PRO A 33 -3.86 5.92 10.00
N ARG A 34 -3.82 7.13 10.58
CA ARG A 34 -2.96 8.25 10.10
C ARG A 34 -1.52 7.83 9.80
N TYR A 35 -0.96 6.90 10.57
CA TYR A 35 0.38 6.35 10.38
C TYR A 35 0.50 5.43 9.15
N GLY A 36 -0.57 4.74 8.76
CA GLY A 36 -0.58 3.86 7.59
C GLY A 36 -0.37 4.60 6.27
N HIS A 37 -0.84 5.85 6.13
CA HIS A 37 -0.55 6.67 4.96
C HIS A 37 0.95 6.98 4.80
N LYS A 38 1.66 7.18 5.93
CA LYS A 38 3.11 7.40 5.91
C LYS A 38 3.84 6.10 5.52
N SER A 39 3.37 4.96 6.02
CA SER A 39 3.88 3.65 5.64
C SER A 39 3.67 3.34 4.16
N LEU A 40 2.48 3.61 3.59
CA LEU A 40 2.22 3.44 2.15
C LEU A 40 3.19 4.24 1.28
N LYS A 41 3.39 5.54 1.59
CA LYS A 41 4.36 6.38 0.87
C LYS A 41 5.79 5.87 0.99
N ARG A 42 6.16 5.35 2.16
CA ARG A 42 7.49 4.79 2.39
C ARG A 42 7.70 3.47 1.65
N MET A 43 6.74 2.56 1.71
CA MET A 43 6.75 1.31 0.96
C MET A 43 6.81 1.54 -0.55
N ALA A 44 6.17 2.60 -1.04
CA ALA A 44 6.31 2.99 -2.43
C ALA A 44 7.72 3.47 -2.78
N LYS A 45 8.33 4.28 -1.92
CA LYS A 45 9.74 4.69 -2.08
C LYS A 45 10.70 3.49 -2.07
N ASP A 46 10.36 2.47 -1.29
CA ASP A 46 11.13 1.22 -1.19
C ASP A 46 10.82 0.23 -2.33
N GLY A 47 9.86 0.54 -3.22
CA GLY A 47 9.55 -0.22 -4.43
C GLY A 47 8.46 -1.29 -4.31
N PHE A 48 7.83 -1.43 -3.15
CA PHE A 48 6.74 -2.41 -2.91
C PHE A 48 5.38 -1.93 -3.46
N LEU A 49 5.22 -0.62 -3.59
CA LEU A 49 4.03 0.02 -4.14
C LEU A 49 4.45 1.01 -5.24
N SER A 50 3.61 1.20 -6.24
CA SER A 50 3.66 2.38 -7.12
C SER A 50 2.67 3.42 -6.61
N ILE A 51 3.02 4.71 -6.75
CA ILE A 51 2.11 5.83 -6.49
C ILE A 51 1.80 6.48 -7.84
N GLU A 52 0.53 6.65 -8.10
CA GLU A 52 0.02 7.44 -9.21
C GLU A 52 -0.84 8.57 -8.65
N ASP A 53 -0.49 9.82 -8.97
CA ASP A 53 -1.31 10.97 -8.57
C ASP A 53 -2.53 11.04 -9.50
N THR A 54 -3.73 10.85 -8.94
CA THR A 54 -5.00 10.95 -9.64
C THR A 54 -5.78 12.18 -9.15
N ASP A 55 -6.81 12.59 -9.88
CA ASP A 55 -7.67 13.73 -9.48
C ASP A 55 -8.33 13.51 -8.10
N ASP A 56 -8.58 12.24 -7.74
CA ASP A 56 -9.13 11.83 -6.45
C ASP A 56 -8.06 11.66 -5.35
N GLY A 57 -6.78 11.89 -5.67
CA GLY A 57 -5.65 11.72 -4.76
C GLY A 57 -4.68 10.59 -5.18
N PRO A 58 -3.67 10.29 -4.34
CA PRO A 58 -2.64 9.32 -4.70
C PRO A 58 -3.19 7.88 -4.65
N ARG A 59 -3.17 7.20 -5.79
CA ARG A 59 -3.47 5.78 -5.93
C ARG A 59 -2.22 4.96 -5.66
N PHE A 60 -2.32 3.97 -4.78
CA PHE A 60 -1.26 3.04 -4.43
C PHE A 60 -1.55 1.68 -5.07
N THR A 61 -0.63 1.16 -5.87
CA THR A 61 -0.80 -0.13 -6.55
C THR A 61 0.35 -1.07 -6.18
N LEU A 62 0.06 -2.34 -5.95
CA LEU A 62 1.07 -3.35 -5.66
C LEU A 62 2.00 -3.54 -6.86
N THR A 63 3.30 -3.54 -6.60
CA THR A 63 4.31 -3.95 -7.58
C THR A 63 4.58 -5.45 -7.44
N GLY A 64 5.34 -6.03 -8.37
CA GLY A 64 5.78 -7.43 -8.24
C GLY A 64 6.53 -7.73 -6.93
N LEU A 65 7.27 -6.75 -6.38
CA LEU A 65 7.92 -6.87 -5.07
C LEU A 65 6.90 -6.87 -3.92
N GLY A 66 5.89 -6.01 -4.01
CA GLY A 66 4.81 -5.98 -3.03
C GLY A 66 3.99 -7.28 -3.02
N CYS A 67 3.64 -7.80 -4.20
CA CYS A 67 2.94 -9.08 -4.32
C CYS A 67 3.75 -10.23 -3.71
N ALA A 68 5.05 -10.31 -4.00
CA ALA A 68 5.92 -11.35 -3.45
C ALA A 68 5.97 -11.32 -1.90
N GLU A 69 5.95 -10.13 -1.28
CA GLU A 69 5.91 -10.03 0.18
C GLU A 69 4.54 -10.44 0.76
N VAL A 70 3.44 -10.26 0.02
CA VAL A 70 2.10 -10.70 0.45
C VAL A 70 1.95 -12.21 0.31
N ASP A 71 2.44 -12.80 -0.78
CA ASP A 71 2.38 -14.25 -1.02
C ASP A 71 3.26 -15.06 -0.05
N HIS A 72 4.23 -14.41 0.58
CA HIS A 72 5.14 -15.01 1.57
C HIS A 72 4.83 -14.63 3.05
N ALA A 73 3.77 -13.86 3.31
CA ALA A 73 3.34 -13.42 4.65
C ALA A 73 2.35 -14.40 5.30
#